data_AF-A0A3B8VPF2-F1
#
_entry.id   AF-A0A3B8VPF2-F1
#
_cell.length_a   1.000
_cell.length_b   1.000
_cell.length_c   1.000
_cell.angle_alpha   90.00
_cell.angle_beta   90.00
_cell.angle_gamma   90.00
#
_symmetry.space_group_name_H-M   'P 1'
#
loop_
_entity.id
_entity.type
_entity.pdbx_description
1 polymer ?
#
loop_
_entity_poly.entity_id
_entity_poly.type
_entity_poly.pdbx_seq_one_letter_code
_entity_poly.pdbx_strand_id
1 'polypeptide(L)'
;MRGGLGGIDEHCACNFYYRGGVVVTGWRVDFDKNMEAKMKEIKDLTDDELNEAAAIEVMGWHKSMGFFWKNIGTDGTDELINNWNPTSDLNQAFEAVKKLQTKNERIYHFACGTYHDGEVFVEIENITTDDLIGHSDNDNIARAICEAALMAVRA
;
A
#
# COMPACT_ATOMS: atom_id res chain seq x y z
N MET A 1 -6.91 28.86 -42.00
CA MET A 1 -8.17 28.93 -41.23
C MET A 1 -8.32 27.58 -40.54
N ARG A 2 -8.20 27.49 -39.20
CA ARG A 2 -9.32 27.26 -38.24
C ARG A 2 -10.29 26.18 -38.77
N GLY A 3 -10.57 25.04 -38.14
CA GLY A 3 -10.62 24.66 -36.72
C GLY A 3 -11.99 23.99 -36.45
N GLY A 4 -12.08 23.06 -35.48
CA GLY A 4 -13.33 22.48 -34.93
C GLY A 4 -13.33 20.94 -34.91
N LEU A 5 -13.09 20.22 -33.79
CA LEU A 5 -13.77 20.08 -32.47
C LEU A 5 -14.86 18.97 -32.44
N GLY A 6 -14.74 18.08 -31.43
CA GLY A 6 -15.78 17.14 -30.95
C GLY A 6 -15.23 15.71 -30.80
N GLY A 7 -15.12 15.07 -29.64
CA GLY A 7 -15.96 15.19 -28.43
C GLY A 7 -15.18 15.23 -27.12
N ILE A 8 -15.95 15.58 -26.10
CA ILE A 8 -15.60 16.06 -24.77
C ILE A 8 -16.04 15.00 -23.76
N ASP A 9 -15.24 14.85 -22.70
CA ASP A 9 -15.53 14.39 -21.35
C ASP A 9 -16.29 13.07 -21.11
N GLU A 10 -15.58 12.10 -20.53
CA GLU A 10 -16.15 11.27 -19.46
C GLU A 10 -15.38 11.54 -18.16
N HIS A 11 -16.03 12.34 -17.32
CA HIS A 11 -15.54 12.76 -16.02
C HIS A 11 -15.36 11.54 -15.10
N CYS A 12 -14.10 11.26 -14.76
CA CYS A 12 -13.76 10.37 -13.66
C CYS A 12 -14.03 11.11 -12.34
N ALA A 13 -15.09 10.72 -11.63
CA ALA A 13 -15.41 11.26 -10.33
C ALA A 13 -15.96 10.15 -9.43
N CYS A 14 -15.12 9.66 -8.52
CA CYS A 14 -15.49 9.16 -7.19
C CYS A 14 -14.23 9.14 -6.33
N ASN A 15 -14.06 10.15 -5.47
CA ASN A 15 -12.97 10.24 -4.52
C ASN A 15 -13.54 10.38 -3.10
N PHE A 16 -13.02 9.60 -2.15
CA PHE A 16 -13.04 9.97 -0.74
C PHE A 16 -11.63 10.40 -0.34
N TYR A 17 -11.43 11.71 -0.24
CA TYR A 17 -10.16 12.35 0.12
C TYR A 17 -10.06 12.59 1.63
N TYR A 18 -8.85 12.45 2.18
CA TYR A 18 -8.48 13.17 3.40
C TYR A 18 -7.20 14.00 3.22
N ARG A 19 -7.44 15.32 3.08
CA ARG A 19 -6.59 16.53 3.16
C ARG A 19 -5.44 16.74 2.17
N GLY A 20 -5.69 17.62 1.17
CA GLY A 20 -4.63 18.29 0.42
C GLY A 20 -5.10 19.10 -0.81
N GLY A 21 -6.24 18.74 -1.41
CA GLY A 21 -6.85 19.56 -2.47
C GLY A 21 -6.20 19.43 -3.86
N VAL A 22 -5.71 18.25 -4.23
CA VAL A 22 -5.30 17.97 -5.62
C VAL A 22 -6.03 16.72 -6.10
N VAL A 23 -6.75 16.85 -7.22
CA VAL A 23 -7.39 15.76 -7.96
C VAL A 23 -6.45 15.41 -9.12
N VAL A 24 -5.95 14.18 -9.16
CA VAL A 24 -5.19 13.67 -10.30
C VAL A 24 -6.06 12.66 -11.03
N THR A 25 -6.29 12.87 -12.32
CA THR A 25 -7.04 11.95 -13.18
C THR A 25 -6.12 11.34 -14.23
N GLY A 26 -5.99 10.01 -14.20
CA GLY A 26 -5.53 9.17 -15.31
C GLY A 26 -4.02 9.12 -15.55
N TRP A 27 -3.37 8.04 -15.10
CA TRP A 27 -2.02 7.69 -15.55
C TRP A 27 -1.93 6.19 -15.86
N ARG A 28 -1.37 5.87 -17.03
CA ARG A 28 -0.89 4.51 -17.34
C ARG A 28 0.43 4.38 -16.60
N VAL A 29 0.48 3.46 -15.64
CA VAL A 29 1.73 3.19 -14.91
C VAL A 29 2.48 2.13 -15.69
N ASP A 30 3.54 2.53 -16.39
CA ASP A 30 4.50 1.60 -16.97
C ASP A 30 5.36 1.04 -15.83
N PHE A 31 4.98 -0.13 -15.31
CA PHE A 31 5.76 -0.83 -14.30
C PHE A 31 7.11 -1.25 -14.91
N ASP A 32 8.22 -0.90 -14.28
CA ASP A 32 9.50 -1.52 -14.64
C ASP A 32 9.40 -3.03 -14.39
N LYS A 33 10.09 -3.84 -15.20
CA LYS A 33 10.12 -5.32 -15.11
C LYS A 33 10.51 -5.81 -13.71
N ASN A 34 11.31 -5.02 -13.00
CA ASN A 34 11.69 -5.30 -11.62
C ASN A 34 10.49 -5.17 -10.66
N MET A 35 9.61 -4.18 -10.89
CA MET A 35 8.39 -4.00 -10.12
C MET A 35 7.38 -5.11 -10.43
N GLU A 36 7.19 -5.47 -11.70
CA GLU A 36 6.31 -6.59 -12.09
C GLU A 36 6.72 -7.91 -11.42
N ALA A 37 8.03 -8.20 -11.36
CA ALA A 37 8.54 -9.41 -10.71
C ALA A 37 8.29 -9.40 -9.19
N LYS A 38 8.56 -8.28 -8.51
CA LYS A 38 8.28 -8.10 -7.09
C LYS A 38 6.79 -8.20 -6.77
N MET A 39 5.95 -7.60 -7.61
CA MET A 39 4.49 -7.67 -7.49
C MET A 39 4.01 -9.11 -7.53
N LYS A 40 4.51 -9.89 -8.49
CA LYS A 40 4.16 -11.30 -8.62
C LYS A 40 4.56 -12.10 -7.39
N GLU A 41 5.79 -11.94 -6.91
CA GLU A 41 6.28 -12.64 -5.72
C GLU A 41 5.39 -12.38 -4.49
N ILE A 42 5.00 -11.12 -4.27
CA ILE A 42 4.16 -10.74 -3.12
C ILE A 42 2.73 -11.27 -3.28
N LYS A 43 2.16 -11.23 -4.48
CA LYS A 43 0.81 -11.76 -4.75
C LYS A 43 0.73 -13.28 -4.55
N ASP A 44 1.83 -14.00 -4.77
CA ASP A 44 1.91 -15.46 -4.57
C ASP A 44 2.01 -15.86 -3.08
N LEU A 45 2.23 -14.91 -2.15
CA LEU A 45 2.26 -15.19 -0.71
C LEU A 45 0.88 -15.57 -0.16
N THR A 46 0.84 -16.58 0.69
CA THR A 46 -0.34 -16.87 1.51
C THR A 46 -0.61 -15.73 2.51
N ASP A 47 -1.83 -15.68 3.06
CA ASP A 47 -2.19 -14.67 4.07
C ASP A 47 -1.26 -14.72 5.29
N ASP A 48 -0.87 -15.91 5.75
CA ASP A 48 0.03 -16.10 6.88
C ASP A 48 1.44 -15.59 6.58
N GLU A 49 1.98 -15.91 5.39
CA GLU A 49 3.28 -15.43 4.94
C GLU A 49 3.29 -13.90 4.77
N LEU A 50 2.21 -13.34 4.23
CA LEU A 50 2.06 -11.90 4.07
C LEU A 50 1.91 -11.17 5.42
N ASN A 51 1.17 -11.75 6.37
CA ASN A 51 1.06 -11.24 7.74
C ASN A 51 2.43 -11.22 8.44
N GLU A 52 3.21 -12.28 8.28
CA GLU A 52 4.56 -12.39 8.83
C GLU A 52 5.53 -11.40 8.18
N ALA A 53 5.52 -11.30 6.85
CA ALA A 53 6.34 -10.34 6.13
C ALA A 53 5.99 -8.90 6.52
N ALA A 54 4.69 -8.57 6.66
CA ALA A 54 4.26 -7.25 7.12
C ALA A 54 4.75 -6.94 8.55
N ALA A 55 4.68 -7.90 9.48
CA ALA A 55 5.21 -7.71 10.84
C ALA A 55 6.72 -7.44 10.84
N ILE A 56 7.50 -8.19 10.05
CA ILE A 56 8.96 -8.09 10.08
C ILE A 56 9.45 -6.89 9.27
N GLU A 57 9.04 -6.77 8.00
CA GLU A 57 9.62 -5.82 7.06
C GLU A 57 8.99 -4.43 7.17
N VAL A 58 7.65 -4.37 7.28
CA VAL A 58 6.92 -3.10 7.39
C VAL A 58 6.97 -2.59 8.81
N MET A 59 6.54 -3.40 9.79
CA MET A 59 6.46 -2.98 11.19
C MET A 59 7.82 -2.93 11.88
N GLY A 60 8.81 -3.69 11.39
CA GLY A 60 10.14 -3.76 11.99
C GLY A 60 10.16 -4.58 13.28
N TRP A 61 9.21 -5.50 13.45
CA TRP A 61 9.15 -6.40 14.58
C TRP A 61 10.08 -7.59 14.36
N HIS A 62 10.34 -8.33 15.42
CA HIS A 62 11.10 -9.57 15.34
C HIS A 62 10.26 -10.75 15.83
N LYS A 63 10.57 -11.93 15.29
CA LYS A 63 9.89 -13.18 15.65
C LYS A 63 10.79 -14.00 16.56
N SER A 64 10.28 -14.41 17.72
CA SER A 64 10.99 -15.25 18.68
C SER A 64 10.03 -16.23 19.32
N MET A 65 10.42 -17.51 19.37
CA MET A 65 9.60 -18.62 19.87
C MET A 65 8.19 -18.71 19.23
N GLY A 66 8.07 -18.30 17.96
CA GLY A 66 6.79 -18.31 17.23
C GLY A 66 5.90 -17.08 17.47
N PHE A 67 6.34 -16.11 18.28
CA PHE A 67 5.59 -14.89 18.57
C PHE A 67 6.27 -13.66 18.01
N PHE A 68 5.49 -12.62 17.73
CA PHE A 68 5.99 -11.31 17.30
C PHE A 68 6.23 -10.39 18.49
N TRP A 69 7.34 -9.67 18.45
CA TRP A 69 7.78 -8.77 19.50
C TRP A 69 8.11 -7.41 18.91
N LYS A 70 7.52 -6.37 19.50
CA LYS A 70 7.73 -4.97 19.12
C LYS A 70 8.60 -4.30 20.17
N ASN A 71 9.68 -3.67 19.73
CA ASN A 71 10.49 -2.83 20.61
C ASN A 71 9.75 -1.51 20.91
N ILE A 72 9.51 -1.21 22.19
CA ILE A 72 8.72 -0.04 22.62
C ILE A 72 9.56 1.09 23.23
N GLY A 73 10.88 0.94 23.29
CA GLY A 73 11.76 1.92 23.90
C GLY A 73 13.24 1.66 23.60
N THR A 74 14.07 2.68 23.82
CA THR A 74 15.53 2.59 23.61
C THR A 74 16.25 1.74 24.67
N ASP A 75 15.54 1.31 25.70
CA ASP A 75 16.03 0.50 26.81
C ASP A 75 16.03 -1.01 26.51
N GLY A 76 15.56 -1.41 25.32
CA GLY A 76 15.45 -2.81 24.93
C GLY A 76 14.20 -3.51 25.49
N THR A 77 13.21 -2.75 25.96
CA THR A 77 11.92 -3.32 26.36
C THR A 77 11.10 -3.72 25.13
N ASP A 78 10.67 -4.98 25.12
CA ASP A 78 9.84 -5.55 24.06
C ASP A 78 8.42 -5.84 24.56
N GLU A 79 7.44 -5.58 23.69
CA GLU A 79 6.03 -5.88 23.86
C GLU A 79 5.66 -7.07 22.99
N LEU A 80 5.04 -8.10 23.61
CA LEU A 80 4.48 -9.23 22.90
C LEU A 80 3.23 -8.80 22.12
N ILE A 81 3.24 -9.02 20.81
CA ILE A 81 2.09 -8.77 19.95
C ILE A 81 1.29 -10.06 19.78
N ASN A 82 0.03 -10.02 20.21
CA ASN A 82 -0.93 -11.10 20.03
C ASN A 82 -1.91 -10.75 18.90
N ASN A 83 -2.34 -11.76 18.14
CA ASN A 83 -3.39 -11.66 17.13
C ASN A 83 -3.12 -10.67 15.98
N TRP A 84 -1.89 -10.64 15.48
CA TRP A 84 -1.53 -9.88 14.28
C TRP A 84 -1.93 -10.64 13.01
N ASN A 85 -3.00 -10.18 12.34
CA ASN A 85 -3.55 -10.77 11.11
C ASN A 85 -4.02 -9.67 10.13
N PRO A 86 -3.13 -8.76 9.68
CA PRO A 86 -3.50 -7.57 8.92
C PRO A 86 -4.11 -7.86 7.54
N THR A 87 -3.92 -9.04 6.95
CA THR A 87 -4.61 -9.44 5.70
C THR A 87 -6.12 -9.65 5.88
N SER A 88 -6.60 -9.76 7.12
CA SER A 88 -8.01 -9.96 7.46
C SER A 88 -8.59 -8.88 8.37
N ASP A 89 -7.73 -8.09 9.03
CA ASP A 89 -8.10 -6.97 9.89
C ASP A 89 -7.70 -5.65 9.24
N LEU A 90 -8.69 -4.91 8.76
CA LEU A 90 -8.50 -3.64 8.08
C LEU A 90 -7.79 -2.59 8.96
N ASN A 91 -8.04 -2.58 10.28
CA ASN A 91 -7.38 -1.62 11.16
C ASN A 91 -5.88 -1.92 11.25
N GLN A 92 -5.52 -3.19 11.37
CA GLN A 92 -4.13 -3.63 11.40
C GLN A 92 -3.43 -3.39 10.05
N ALA A 93 -4.14 -3.59 8.93
CA ALA A 93 -3.64 -3.22 7.61
C ALA A 93 -3.28 -1.72 7.52
N PHE A 94 -4.14 -0.85 8.04
CA PHE A 94 -3.86 0.59 8.09
C PHE A 94 -2.71 0.96 9.04
N GLU A 95 -2.43 0.17 10.08
CA GLU A 95 -1.24 0.38 10.91
C GLU A 95 0.05 0.19 10.11
N ALA A 96 0.08 -0.77 9.17
CA ALA A 96 1.21 -0.99 8.27
C ALA A 96 1.48 0.24 7.40
N VAL A 97 0.44 0.81 6.79
CA VAL A 97 0.56 2.04 5.96
C VAL A 97 1.04 3.23 6.79
N LYS A 98 0.48 3.42 7.99
CA LYS A 98 0.92 4.49 8.90
C LYS A 98 2.39 4.34 9.26
N LYS A 99 2.85 3.10 9.47
CA LYS A 99 4.27 2.84 9.78
C LYS A 99 5.19 3.29 8.65
N LEU A 100 4.83 3.04 7.39
CA LEU A 100 5.62 3.48 6.23
C LEU A 100 5.85 4.99 6.23
N GLN A 101 4.80 5.77 6.49
CA GLN A 101 4.89 7.24 6.56
C GLN A 101 5.88 7.73 7.64
N THR A 102 6.11 6.94 8.69
CA THR A 102 7.02 7.31 9.79
C THR A 102 8.47 6.84 9.59
N LYS A 103 8.71 5.78 8.81
CA LYS A 103 10.01 5.08 8.77
C LYS A 103 11.02 5.74 7.82
N ASN A 104 10.58 6.33 6.72
CA ASN A 104 11.46 6.62 5.60
C ASN A 104 11.77 8.11 5.35
N GLU A 105 11.25 9.06 6.15
CA GLU A 105 11.26 10.51 5.84
C GLU A 105 10.67 10.87 4.45
N ARG A 106 10.26 9.85 3.68
CA ARG A 106 9.58 9.93 2.40
C ARG A 106 8.10 10.20 2.67
N ILE A 107 7.57 11.16 1.94
CA ILE A 107 6.14 11.46 1.98
C ILE A 107 5.47 10.48 1.02
N TYR A 108 4.67 9.57 1.57
CA TYR A 108 3.89 8.63 0.77
C TYR A 108 2.46 9.10 0.63
N HIS A 109 1.94 9.05 -0.59
CA HIS A 109 0.51 9.13 -0.85
C HIS A 109 -0.05 7.70 -0.80
N PHE A 110 -1.16 7.54 -0.10
CA PHE A 110 -1.92 6.30 -0.05
C PHE A 110 -3.29 6.57 -0.67
N ALA A 111 -3.63 5.80 -1.70
CA ALA A 111 -4.93 5.83 -2.34
C ALA A 111 -5.59 4.45 -2.25
N CYS A 112 -6.89 4.44 -1.98
CA CYS A 112 -7.73 3.25 -2.06
C CYS A 112 -9.03 3.65 -2.74
N GLY A 113 -9.45 2.88 -3.73
CA GLY A 113 -10.62 3.19 -4.52
C GLY A 113 -11.15 1.99 -5.27
N THR A 114 -12.05 2.28 -6.19
CA THR A 114 -12.62 1.29 -7.12
C THR A 114 -12.44 1.80 -8.54
N TYR A 115 -12.01 0.93 -9.44
CA TYR A 115 -12.03 1.16 -10.87
C TYR A 115 -13.47 1.22 -11.41
N HIS A 116 -13.61 1.64 -12.67
CA HIS A 116 -14.91 1.79 -13.33
C HIS A 116 -15.68 0.47 -13.52
N ASP A 117 -14.97 -0.66 -13.54
CA ASP A 117 -15.54 -2.01 -13.59
C ASP A 117 -15.90 -2.57 -12.20
N GLY A 118 -15.62 -1.81 -11.14
CA GLY A 118 -15.92 -2.19 -9.76
C GLY A 118 -14.77 -2.93 -9.05
N GLU A 119 -13.64 -3.16 -9.72
CA GLU A 119 -12.46 -3.74 -9.08
C GLU A 119 -11.88 -2.77 -8.05
N VAL A 120 -11.52 -3.28 -6.88
CA VAL A 120 -10.90 -2.48 -5.81
C VAL A 120 -9.41 -2.34 -6.09
N PHE A 121 -8.85 -1.16 -5.83
CA PHE A 121 -7.41 -0.97 -5.87
C PHE A 121 -6.87 -0.27 -4.62
N VAL A 122 -5.60 -0.55 -4.34
CA VAL A 122 -4.78 0.14 -3.35
C VAL A 122 -3.46 0.52 -3.98
N GLU A 123 -3.08 1.78 -3.82
CA GLU A 123 -1.87 2.36 -4.37
C GLU A 123 -1.08 3.11 -3.30
N ILE A 124 0.25 2.99 -3.38
CA ILE A 124 1.19 3.75 -2.57
C ILE A 124 2.20 4.40 -3.50
N GLU A 125 2.28 5.72 -3.44
CA GLU A 125 3.15 6.54 -4.30
C GLU A 125 4.19 7.28 -3.45
N ASN A 126 5.39 7.45 -3.99
CA ASN A 126 6.38 8.35 -3.41
C ASN A 126 6.15 9.77 -3.93
N ILE A 127 5.64 10.67 -3.10
CA ILE A 127 5.30 12.05 -3.49
C ILE A 127 6.53 12.84 -3.98
N THR A 128 7.74 12.48 -3.52
CA THR A 128 8.95 13.20 -3.95
C THR A 128 9.40 12.89 -5.37
N THR A 129 9.11 11.69 -5.85
CA THR A 129 9.54 11.22 -7.18
C THR A 129 8.36 11.00 -8.14
N ASP A 130 7.13 11.05 -7.63
CA ASP A 130 5.90 10.73 -8.35
C ASP A 130 5.88 9.28 -8.88
N ASP A 131 6.65 8.39 -8.22
CA ASP A 131 6.72 6.98 -8.59
C ASP A 131 5.66 6.18 -7.83
N LEU A 132 4.91 5.34 -8.54
CA LEU A 132 4.11 4.29 -7.93
C LEU A 132 5.06 3.19 -7.42
N ILE A 133 4.98 2.91 -6.12
CA ILE A 133 5.89 1.97 -5.44
C ILE A 133 5.18 0.79 -4.77
N GLY A 134 3.84 0.82 -4.75
CA GLY A 134 3.03 -0.30 -4.30
C GLY A 134 1.66 -0.26 -4.97
N HIS A 135 1.20 -1.42 -5.44
CA HIS A 135 -0.08 -1.56 -6.12
C HIS A 135 -0.68 -2.94 -5.87
N SER A 136 -1.95 -2.98 -5.48
CA SER A 136 -2.72 -4.22 -5.41
C SER A 136 -4.15 -4.01 -5.86
N ASP A 137 -4.68 -5.01 -6.55
CA ASP A 137 -6.03 -5.16 -7.10
C ASP A 137 -6.80 -6.29 -6.37
N ASN A 138 -6.36 -6.68 -5.17
CA ASN A 138 -7.01 -7.75 -4.43
C ASN A 138 -8.38 -7.31 -3.88
N ASP A 139 -9.41 -8.13 -4.11
CA ASP A 139 -10.78 -7.87 -3.66
C ASP A 139 -10.89 -7.70 -2.12
N ASN A 140 -10.01 -8.34 -1.35
CA ASN A 140 -9.90 -8.09 0.08
C ASN A 140 -9.02 -6.87 0.33
N ILE A 141 -9.66 -5.73 0.64
CA ILE A 141 -8.99 -4.44 0.92
C ILE A 141 -7.86 -4.58 1.95
N ALA A 142 -8.06 -5.36 3.03
CA ALA A 142 -7.04 -5.50 4.07
C ALA A 142 -5.78 -6.18 3.52
N ARG A 143 -5.97 -7.24 2.72
CA ARG A 143 -4.87 -7.89 1.99
C ARG A 143 -4.24 -6.97 0.95
N ALA A 144 -5.03 -6.25 0.15
CA ALA A 144 -4.53 -5.32 -0.86
C ALA A 144 -3.62 -4.26 -0.24
N ILE A 145 -4.02 -3.72 0.92
CA ILE A 145 -3.20 -2.79 1.70
C ILE A 145 -1.87 -3.43 2.12
N CYS A 146 -1.89 -4.67 2.64
CA CYS A 146 -0.66 -5.36 3.02
C CYS A 146 0.28 -5.62 1.84
N GLU A 147 -0.26 -6.06 0.70
CA GLU A 147 0.51 -6.29 -0.52
C GLU A 147 1.18 -4.99 -0.99
N ALA A 148 0.42 -3.91 -1.13
CA ALA A 148 0.94 -2.61 -1.55
C ALA A 148 1.98 -2.06 -0.54
N ALA A 149 1.73 -2.22 0.76
CA ALA A 149 2.66 -1.79 1.80
C ALA A 149 4.01 -2.55 1.73
N LEU A 150 3.97 -3.87 1.52
CA LEU A 150 5.17 -4.68 1.41
C LEU A 150 5.96 -4.35 0.13
N MET A 151 5.27 -4.11 -1.00
CA MET A 151 5.89 -3.62 -2.23
C MET A 151 6.63 -2.31 -1.98
N ALA A 152 5.99 -1.35 -1.30
CA ALA A 152 6.58 -0.05 -1.00
C ALA A 152 7.83 -0.13 -0.11
N VAL A 153 7.92 -1.12 0.80
CA VAL A 153 9.16 -1.37 1.58
C VAL A 153 10.27 -1.91 0.70
N ARG A 154 9.93 -2.77 -0.26
CA ARG A 154 10.90 -3.45 -1.13
C ARG A 154 11.23 -2.65 -2.40
N ALA A 155 10.63 -1.47 -2.60
CA ALA A 155 10.80 -0.61 -3.77
C ALA A 155 12.20 0.01 -3.87
#